data_AF-A0AA50T2Z1-F1
#
_entry.id   AF-A0AA50T2Z1-F1
#
_cell.length_a   1.000
_cell.length_b   1.000
_cell.length_c   1.000
_cell.angle_alpha   90.00
_cell.angle_beta   90.00
_cell.angle_gamma   90.00
#
_symmetry.space_group_name_H-M   'P 1'
#
loop_
_entity.id
_entity.type
_entity.pdbx_description
1 polymer ?
#
loop_
_entity_poly.entity_id
_entity_poly.type
_entity_poly.pdbx_seq_one_letter_code
_entity_poly.pdbx_strand_id
1 'polypeptide(L)'
;GWGMYSTLLIDLFKFLDPYLRNTELAQPVMTLYKGTLKVLLVLLHDFPEFLCDYHYGFCDEIPPNCIQMRNLILSAFPRNMRLPDPFMPNLKVDLLAEILVPPRAVINYATIIPNSQFKKDLDAYLKARAPVTFLSELRSN
;
A
#
# COMPACT_ATOMS: atom_id res chain seq x y z
N GLY A 1 -4.19 14.37 14.33
CA GLY A 1 -5.48 13.86 13.83
C GLY A 1 -5.35 12.71 12.85
N TRP A 2 -4.34 12.72 11.96
CA TRP A 2 -4.25 11.75 10.86
C TRP A 2 -4.27 10.28 11.30
N GLY A 3 -3.52 9.90 12.34
CA GLY A 3 -3.54 8.52 12.83
C GLY A 3 -4.93 8.03 13.25
N MET A 4 -5.75 8.90 13.87
CA MET A 4 -7.12 8.54 14.22
C MET A 4 -8.00 8.41 12.98
N TYR A 5 -7.85 9.31 12.01
CA TYR A 5 -8.62 9.27 10.76
C TYR A 5 -8.24 8.05 9.91
N SER A 6 -6.96 7.64 9.88
CA SER A 6 -6.54 6.41 9.22
C SER A 6 -7.14 5.18 9.88
N THR A 7 -7.29 5.15 11.21
CA THR A 7 -7.97 4.05 11.91
C THR A 7 -9.42 3.93 11.43
N LEU A 8 -10.15 5.03 11.32
CA LEU A 8 -11.54 5.01 10.81
C LEU A 8 -11.64 4.49 9.38
N LEU A 9 -10.69 4.85 8.50
CA LEU A 9 -10.65 4.33 7.13
C LEU A 9 -10.29 2.84 7.10
N ILE A 10 -9.36 2.39 7.94
CA ILE A 10 -9.02 0.98 8.09
C ILE A 10 -10.25 0.18 8.54
N ASP A 11 -11.00 0.68 9.52
CA ASP A 11 -12.22 0.03 10.00
C ASP A 11 -13.29 -0.06 8.88
N LEU A 12 -13.41 0.98 8.05
CA LEU A 12 -14.27 0.96 6.86
C LEU A 12 -13.81 -0.09 5.83
N PHE A 13 -12.51 -0.19 5.55
CA PHE A 13 -11.98 -1.15 4.58
C PHE A 13 -12.13 -2.58 5.08
N LYS A 14 -11.84 -2.85 6.36
CA LYS A 14 -12.10 -4.14 7.02
C LYS A 14 -13.56 -4.57 6.92
N PHE A 15 -14.48 -3.63 7.13
CA PHE A 15 -15.90 -3.90 6.99
C PHE A 15 -16.28 -4.27 5.54
N LEU A 16 -15.70 -3.57 4.55
CA LEU A 16 -15.99 -3.80 3.14
C LEU A 16 -15.32 -5.05 2.55
N ASP A 17 -14.15 -5.43 3.05
CA ASP A 17 -13.30 -6.52 2.54
C ASP A 17 -14.05 -7.81 2.17
N PRO A 18 -14.81 -8.46 3.09
CA PRO A 18 -15.47 -9.73 2.77
C PRO A 18 -16.52 -9.60 1.68
N TYR A 19 -17.15 -8.44 1.52
CA TYR A 19 -18.13 -8.20 0.48
C TYR A 19 -17.46 -7.92 -0.86
N LEU A 20 -16.40 -7.12 -0.86
CA LEU A 20 -15.70 -6.71 -2.08
C LEU A 20 -14.84 -7.82 -2.71
N ARG A 21 -14.51 -8.88 -1.98
CA ARG A 21 -13.90 -10.09 -2.54
C ARG A 21 -14.85 -10.84 -3.49
N ASN A 22 -16.16 -10.69 -3.31
CA ASN A 22 -17.16 -11.25 -4.21
C ASN A 22 -17.43 -10.30 -5.38
N THR A 23 -17.59 -10.84 -6.58
CA THR A 23 -17.87 -10.03 -7.79
C THR A 23 -19.31 -9.53 -7.83
N GLU A 24 -20.22 -10.14 -7.08
CA GLU A 24 -21.63 -9.75 -6.98
C GLU A 24 -21.86 -8.97 -5.68
N LEU A 25 -22.18 -7.68 -5.82
CA LEU A 25 -22.43 -6.79 -4.69
C LEU A 25 -23.92 -6.49 -4.55
N ALA A 26 -24.46 -6.68 -3.34
CA ALA A 26 -25.80 -6.21 -3.02
C ALA A 26 -25.90 -4.68 -3.14
N GLN A 27 -27.08 -4.17 -3.50
CA GLN A 27 -27.29 -2.74 -3.75
C GLN A 27 -26.85 -1.80 -2.61
N PRO A 28 -27.06 -2.12 -1.31
CA PRO A 28 -26.57 -1.30 -0.21
C PRO A 28 -25.02 -1.23 -0.17
N VAL A 29 -24.35 -2.36 -0.40
CA VAL A 29 -22.88 -2.44 -0.43
C VAL A 29 -22.34 -1.64 -1.61
N MET A 30 -22.97 -1.75 -2.79
CA MET A 30 -22.60 -0.94 -3.96
C MET A 30 -22.70 0.56 -3.67
N THR A 31 -23.72 0.97 -2.89
CA THR A 31 -23.90 2.37 -2.50
C THR A 31 -22.78 2.82 -1.56
N LEU A 32 -22.42 1.99 -0.58
CA LEU A 32 -21.32 2.24 0.34
C LEU A 32 -19.96 2.28 -0.37
N TYR A 33 -19.72 1.36 -1.32
CA TYR A 33 -18.52 1.36 -2.17
C TYR A 33 -18.37 2.66 -2.95
N LYS A 34 -19.45 3.12 -3.61
CA LYS A 34 -19.45 4.40 -4.33
C LYS A 34 -19.20 5.59 -3.40
N GLY A 35 -19.76 5.57 -2.18
CA GLY A 35 -19.47 6.57 -1.15
C GLY A 35 -17.99 6.57 -0.75
N THR A 36 -17.42 5.38 -0.55
CA THR A 36 -16.01 5.19 -0.20
C THR A 36 -15.08 5.72 -1.30
N LEU A 37 -15.39 5.46 -2.58
CA LEU A 37 -14.64 6.03 -3.71
C LEU A 37 -14.67 7.56 -3.71
N LYS A 38 -15.82 8.18 -3.41
CA LYS A 38 -15.92 9.64 -3.33
C LYS A 38 -15.06 10.21 -2.20
N VAL A 39 -15.07 9.56 -1.03
CA VAL A 39 -14.20 9.95 0.09
C VAL A 39 -12.73 9.83 -0.31
N LEU A 40 -12.33 8.71 -0.92
CA LEU A 40 -10.96 8.52 -1.41
C LEU A 40 -10.55 9.55 -2.47
N LEU A 41 -11.45 9.92 -3.39
CA LEU A 41 -11.20 10.96 -4.39
C LEU A 41 -10.96 12.34 -3.75
N VAL A 42 -11.78 12.72 -2.76
CA VAL A 42 -11.57 13.97 -2.00
C VAL A 42 -10.22 13.93 -1.29
N LEU A 43 -9.89 12.82 -0.63
CA LEU A 43 -8.61 12.66 0.05
C LEU A 43 -7.42 12.73 -0.93
N LEU A 44 -7.53 12.10 -2.10
CA LEU A 44 -6.50 12.16 -3.13
C LEU A 44 -6.28 13.59 -3.65
N HIS A 45 -7.36 14.35 -3.83
CA HIS A 45 -7.29 15.72 -4.33
C HIS A 45 -6.75 16.70 -3.28
N ASP A 46 -7.30 16.68 -2.07
CA ASP A 46 -7.05 17.71 -1.05
C ASP A 46 -5.89 17.35 -0.11
N PHE A 47 -5.68 16.05 0.14
CA PHE A 47 -4.75 15.51 1.14
C PHE A 47 -3.92 14.31 0.61
N PRO A 48 -3.26 14.41 -0.56
CA PRO A 48 -2.56 13.28 -1.15
C PRO A 48 -1.44 12.75 -0.25
N GLU A 49 -0.75 13.60 0.52
CA GLU A 49 0.30 13.17 1.45
C GLU A 49 -0.23 12.25 2.56
N PHE A 50 -1.49 12.42 2.97
CA PHE A 50 -2.11 11.51 3.93
C PHE A 50 -2.33 10.12 3.31
N LEU A 51 -2.80 10.04 2.07
CA LEU A 51 -2.90 8.74 1.39
C LEU A 51 -1.51 8.12 1.15
N CYS A 52 -0.50 8.93 0.83
CA CYS A 52 0.89 8.48 0.68
C CYS A 52 1.43 7.87 1.98
N ASP A 53 1.32 8.60 3.09
CA ASP A 53 1.89 8.22 4.38
C ASP A 53 1.31 6.89 4.92
N TYR A 54 0.03 6.64 4.65
CA TYR A 54 -0.73 5.49 5.17
C TYR A 54 -1.02 4.42 4.11
N HIS A 55 -0.45 4.54 2.89
CA HIS A 55 -0.77 3.68 1.74
C HIS A 55 -0.67 2.18 2.05
N TYR A 56 0.35 1.78 2.83
CA TYR A 56 0.58 0.39 3.16
C TYR A 56 -0.58 -0.18 3.97
N GLY A 57 -0.96 0.48 5.07
CA GLY A 57 -2.03 0.01 5.95
C GLY A 57 -3.37 -0.05 5.22
N PHE A 58 -3.64 0.89 4.30
CA PHE A 58 -4.85 0.81 3.48
C PHE A 58 -4.79 -0.33 2.46
N CYS A 59 -3.66 -0.55 1.79
CA CYS A 59 -3.52 -1.63 0.81
C CYS A 59 -3.55 -3.03 1.42
N ASP A 60 -3.17 -3.18 2.69
CA ASP A 60 -3.23 -4.45 3.42
C ASP A 60 -4.69 -4.87 3.70
N GLU A 61 -5.58 -3.89 3.87
CA GLU A 61 -6.99 -4.09 4.23
C GLU A 61 -7.95 -4.06 3.01
N ILE A 62 -7.49 -3.57 1.85
CA ILE A 62 -8.29 -3.53 0.62
C ILE A 62 -8.00 -4.77 -0.23
N PRO A 63 -9.04 -5.56 -0.61
CA PRO A 63 -8.85 -6.74 -1.44
C PRO A 63 -8.06 -6.47 -2.74
N PRO A 64 -7.19 -7.39 -3.18
CA PRO A 64 -6.39 -7.21 -4.39
C PRO A 64 -7.21 -6.95 -5.67
N ASN A 65 -8.45 -7.46 -5.74
CA ASN A 65 -9.36 -7.26 -6.86
C ASN A 65 -10.04 -5.87 -6.88
N CYS A 66 -9.93 -5.07 -5.81
CA CYS A 66 -10.44 -3.70 -5.74
C CYS A 66 -9.50 -2.69 -6.41
N ILE A 67 -9.24 -2.90 -7.70
CA ILE A 67 -8.22 -2.16 -8.48
C ILE A 67 -8.41 -0.63 -8.37
N GLN A 68 -9.64 -0.14 -8.51
CA GLN A 68 -9.90 1.30 -8.48
C GLN A 68 -9.58 1.94 -7.12
N MET A 69 -9.99 1.31 -6.02
CA MET A 69 -9.69 1.81 -4.67
C MET A 69 -8.18 1.85 -4.42
N ARG A 70 -7.48 0.77 -4.78
CA ARG A 70 -6.02 0.69 -4.63
C ARG A 70 -5.31 1.73 -5.50
N ASN A 71 -5.77 1.96 -6.72
CA ASN A 71 -5.21 2.98 -7.60
C ASN A 71 -5.39 4.39 -7.02
N LEU A 72 -6.53 4.72 -6.41
CA LEU A 72 -6.71 6.03 -5.77
C LEU A 72 -5.70 6.28 -4.65
N ILE A 73 -5.36 5.24 -3.87
CA ILE A 73 -4.35 5.34 -2.81
C ILE A 73 -2.95 5.40 -3.40
N LEU A 74 -2.61 4.49 -4.32
CA LEU A 74 -1.26 4.34 -4.88
C LEU A 74 -0.90 5.41 -5.92
N SER A 75 -1.88 6.17 -6.39
CA SER A 75 -1.67 7.33 -7.27
C SER A 75 -1.45 8.62 -6.48
N ALA A 76 -1.55 8.59 -5.15
CA ALA A 76 -1.21 9.73 -4.32
C ALA A 76 0.32 9.95 -4.34
N PHE A 77 0.74 11.20 -4.45
CA PHE A 77 2.13 11.62 -4.34
C PHE A 77 2.22 13.02 -3.69
N PRO A 78 3.36 13.41 -3.10
CA PRO A 78 3.51 14.73 -2.47
C PRO A 78 3.26 15.89 -3.44
N ARG A 79 2.50 16.92 -3.03
CA ARG A 79 2.10 18.02 -3.92
C ARG A 79 3.26 18.83 -4.51
N ASN A 80 4.40 18.85 -3.82
CA ASN A 80 5.60 19.55 -4.28
C ASN A 80 6.44 18.71 -5.26
N MET A 81 6.10 17.44 -5.47
CA MET A 81 6.76 16.57 -6.45
C MET A 81 6.23 16.85 -7.85
N ARG A 82 7.13 16.87 -8.83
CA ARG A 82 6.77 16.93 -10.26
C ARG A 82 7.10 15.61 -10.90
N LEU A 83 6.07 14.84 -11.25
CA LEU A 83 6.26 13.59 -11.96
C LEU A 83 6.58 13.90 -13.43
N PRO A 84 7.64 13.29 -14.01
CA PRO A 84 7.86 13.38 -15.44
C PRO A 84 6.73 12.66 -16.18
N ASP A 85 6.41 13.12 -17.39
CA ASP A 85 5.48 12.41 -18.26
C ASP A 85 6.03 11.01 -18.56
N PRO A 86 5.32 9.92 -18.20
CA PRO A 86 5.79 8.56 -18.44
C PRO A 86 5.97 8.23 -19.94
N PHE A 87 5.36 9.02 -20.84
CA PHE A 87 5.48 8.85 -22.29
C PHE A 87 6.52 9.78 -22.93
N MET A 88 7.27 10.55 -22.13
CA MET A 88 8.33 11.43 -22.64
C MET A 88 9.42 10.60 -23.34
N PRO A 89 9.70 10.84 -24.64
CA PRO A 89 10.75 10.12 -25.33
C PRO A 89 12.12 10.34 -24.66
N ASN A 90 12.90 9.28 -24.55
CA ASN A 90 14.24 9.30 -23.93
C ASN A 90 14.26 9.73 -22.45
N LEU A 91 13.16 9.56 -21.69
CA LEU A 91 13.16 9.74 -20.24
C LEU A 91 14.19 8.81 -19.58
N LYS A 92 15.13 9.39 -18.82
CA LYS A 92 16.17 8.68 -18.07
C LYS A 92 15.81 8.65 -16.59
N VAL A 93 15.11 7.60 -16.17
CA VAL A 93 14.63 7.43 -14.78
C VAL A 93 15.79 7.37 -13.79
N ASP A 94 16.93 6.81 -14.19
CA ASP A 94 18.17 6.70 -13.41
C ASP A 94 18.82 8.05 -13.06
N LEU A 95 18.44 9.13 -13.76
CA LEU A 95 18.95 10.48 -13.50
C LEU A 95 18.03 11.32 -12.60
N LEU A 96 16.84 10.81 -12.23
CA LEU A 96 15.92 11.52 -11.36
C LEU A 96 16.47 11.50 -9.92
N ALA A 97 16.61 12.67 -9.29
CA ALA A 97 17.15 12.77 -7.95
C ALA A 97 16.27 12.04 -6.91
N GLU A 98 14.97 11.97 -7.18
CA GLU A 98 13.96 11.39 -6.31
C GLU A 98 14.10 9.88 -6.13
N ILE A 99 14.76 9.15 -7.05
CA ILE A 99 14.95 7.69 -6.92
C ILE A 99 15.85 7.30 -5.75
N LEU A 100 16.68 8.23 -5.28
CA LEU A 100 17.59 8.04 -4.16
C LEU A 100 16.90 8.31 -2.81
N VAL A 101 15.70 8.88 -2.84
CA VAL A 101 14.94 9.27 -1.64
C VAL A 101 13.93 8.16 -1.34
N PRO A 102 14.04 7.47 -0.19
CA PRO A 102 13.04 6.49 0.19
C PRO A 102 11.68 7.18 0.41
N PRO A 103 10.56 6.56 0.04
CA PRO A 103 9.25 7.12 0.29
C PRO A 103 9.01 7.24 1.79
N ARG A 104 8.28 8.28 2.19
CA ARG A 104 7.78 8.40 3.56
C ARG A 104 6.65 7.39 3.77
N ALA A 105 6.74 6.63 4.86
CA ALA A 105 5.69 5.70 5.27
C ALA A 105 5.56 5.73 6.80
N VAL A 106 4.33 5.73 7.30
CA VAL A 106 4.04 5.70 8.75
C VAL A 106 4.22 4.30 9.32
N ILE A 107 4.13 3.26 8.48
CA ILE A 107 4.29 1.89 8.93
C ILE A 107 5.74 1.60 9.35
N ASN A 108 5.88 0.88 10.45
CA ASN A 108 7.15 0.27 10.84
C ASN A 108 7.26 -1.14 10.23
N TYR A 109 7.89 -1.25 9.06
CA TYR A 109 8.09 -2.54 8.39
C TYR A 109 8.83 -3.57 9.25
N ALA A 110 9.71 -3.11 10.15
CA ALA A 110 10.50 -3.99 11.01
C ALA A 110 9.66 -4.77 12.03
N THR A 111 8.42 -4.33 12.28
CA THR A 111 7.51 -5.00 13.22
C THR A 111 6.52 -5.93 12.55
N ILE A 112 6.46 -5.98 11.22
CA ILE A 112 5.50 -6.82 10.48
C ILE A 112 5.85 -8.29 10.63
N ILE A 113 7.12 -8.63 10.44
CA ILE A 113 7.63 -9.96 10.75
C ILE A 113 7.95 -9.96 12.25
N PRO A 114 7.25 -10.76 13.08
CA PRO A 114 7.55 -10.85 14.50
C PRO A 114 9.02 -11.25 14.71
N ASN A 115 9.59 -10.95 15.88
CA ASN A 115 10.90 -11.45 16.28
C ASN A 115 10.84 -12.98 16.49
N SER A 116 10.88 -13.72 15.38
CA SER A 116 10.71 -15.16 15.27
C SER A 116 12.00 -15.81 14.75
N GLN A 117 12.04 -17.14 14.78
CA GLN A 117 13.13 -17.89 14.15
C GLN A 117 13.21 -17.57 12.65
N PHE A 118 12.06 -17.49 11.98
CA PHE A 118 11.96 -17.07 10.59
C PHE A 118 12.66 -15.73 10.30
N LYS A 119 12.46 -14.71 11.14
CA LYS A 119 13.16 -13.42 10.97
C LYS A 119 14.68 -13.56 11.05
N LYS A 120 15.18 -14.37 12.00
CA LYS A 120 16.62 -14.61 12.16
C LYS A 120 17.20 -15.34 10.94
N ASP A 121 16.49 -16.33 10.44
CA ASP A 121 16.90 -17.11 9.28
C ASP A 121 16.89 -16.25 8.00
N LEU A 122 15.89 -15.38 7.86
CA LEU A 122 15.83 -14.38 6.79
C LEU A 122 17.03 -13.42 6.86
N ASP A 123 17.30 -12.85 8.04
CA ASP A 123 18.41 -11.91 8.23
C ASP A 123 19.77 -12.61 7.97
N ALA A 124 19.93 -13.87 8.38
CA ALA A 124 21.12 -14.68 8.12
C ALA A 124 21.28 -14.97 6.62
N TYR A 125 20.20 -15.35 5.93
CA TYR A 125 20.21 -15.61 4.50
C TYR A 125 20.52 -14.34 3.69
N LEU A 126 19.95 -13.20 4.03
CA LEU A 126 20.25 -11.93 3.35
C LEU A 126 21.73 -11.52 3.52
N LYS A 127 22.34 -11.85 4.66
CA LYS A 127 23.76 -11.53 4.94
C LYS A 127 24.74 -12.48 4.26
N ALA A 128 24.47 -13.78 4.29
CA ALA A 128 25.42 -14.82 3.87
C ALA A 128 25.05 -15.50 2.54
N ARG A 129 23.85 -15.24 2.01
CA ARG A 129 23.26 -15.94 0.86
C ARG A 129 23.24 -17.47 1.01
N ALA A 130 23.12 -17.94 2.24
CA ALA A 130 23.16 -19.34 2.63
C ALA A 130 22.32 -19.58 3.90
N PRO A 131 21.76 -20.79 4.08
CA PRO A 131 21.77 -21.92 3.16
C PRO A 131 20.71 -21.78 2.04
N VAL A 132 20.93 -22.41 0.89
CA VAL A 132 19.96 -22.39 -0.23
C VAL A 132 18.60 -22.99 0.14
N THR A 133 18.56 -23.89 1.13
CA THR A 133 17.35 -24.55 1.65
C THR A 133 16.35 -23.56 2.24
N PHE A 134 16.80 -22.40 2.73
CA PHE A 134 15.92 -21.34 3.20
C PHE A 134 14.89 -20.94 2.14
N LEU A 135 15.27 -20.90 0.86
CA LEU A 135 14.36 -20.54 -0.23
C LEU A 135 13.24 -21.55 -0.42
N SER A 136 13.53 -22.84 -0.30
CA SER A 136 12.50 -23.90 -0.37
C SER A 136 11.59 -23.90 0.86
N GLU A 137 12.14 -23.55 2.02
CA GLU A 137 11.41 -23.51 3.29
C GLU A 137 10.55 -22.24 3.43
N LEU A 138 10.84 -21.18 2.68
CA LEU A 138 10.12 -19.90 2.73
C LEU A 138 8.62 -20.05 2.45
N ARG A 139 8.21 -21.03 1.62
CA ARG A 139 6.78 -21.29 1.32
C ARG A 139 6.05 -22.01 2.45
N SER A 140 6.80 -22.70 3.30
CA SER A 140 6.29 -23.61 4.33
C SER A 140 6.23 -22.98 5.72
N ASN A 141 6.91 -21.83 5.91
CA ASN A 141 6.87 -21.01 7.12
C ASN A 141 5.75 -19.97 7.03
#